data_AF-A0A6M0QRI0-F1
#
_entry.id   AF-A0A6M0QRI0-F1
#
_cell.length_a   1.000
_cell.length_b   1.000
_cell.length_c   1.000
_cell.angle_alpha   90.00
_cell.angle_beta   90.00
_cell.angle_gamma   90.00
#
_symmetry.space_group_name_H-M   'P 1'
#
loop_
_entity.id
_entity.type
_entity.pdbx_description
1 polymer ?
#
loop_
_entity_poly.entity_id
_entity_poly.type
_entity_poly.pdbx_seq_one_letter_code
_entity_poly.pdbx_strand_id
1 'polypeptide(L)'
;MPRICLLSAMKNEGPDVLEWALYHRLVGFDHILVYTNGCTDGSDGLLDALAGLGWLTHRRHTPPPGLSPQDAVAARAMADPALAGADWLMWLDADEFLVVHAGAGRVADLIAAARGAEALALNWRNFGDGGRKVTGSGLVVESFSHGMALDNPQSRSVKTLFRLTPRIAGFAIHRPIFTDGPEISFRDGAGKPLGHAFQFGRNKDDRPRHRVPEGRQSWRLGQINHYPIKALDRYLLKRLRGNGLDPNCAPERFDPEYLDIFNFNEMEDTALQRDVPALKAAMAEALANPAVAAAHAACTALDAARRAEVAPMIAALLPLRYRRGGPPSPSGANGA
;
A
#
# COMPACT_ATOMS: atom_id res chain seq x y z
N MET A 1 19.95 -12.68 -11.04
CA MET A 1 18.93 -11.62 -11.09
C MET A 1 19.01 -10.83 -9.79
N PRO A 2 18.75 -9.52 -9.77
CA PRO A 2 18.82 -8.74 -8.54
C PRO A 2 17.77 -9.25 -7.53
N ARG A 3 18.11 -9.26 -6.23
CA ARG A 3 17.18 -9.60 -5.15
C ARG A 3 16.35 -8.38 -4.76
N ILE A 4 15.03 -8.48 -4.91
CA ILE A 4 14.08 -7.39 -4.73
C ILE A 4 13.25 -7.67 -3.47
N CYS A 5 13.34 -6.78 -2.49
CA CYS A 5 12.60 -6.89 -1.24
C CYS A 5 11.45 -5.89 -1.16
N LEU A 6 10.39 -6.28 -0.47
CA LEU A 6 9.27 -5.44 -0.09
C LEU A 6 9.26 -5.27 1.43
N LEU A 7 9.12 -4.03 1.91
CA LEU A 7 8.94 -3.71 3.32
C LEU A 7 7.51 -3.19 3.54
N SER A 8 6.90 -3.59 4.65
CA SER A 8 5.66 -2.98 5.12
C SER A 8 5.61 -2.89 6.65
N ALA A 9 4.85 -1.92 7.14
CA ALA A 9 4.54 -1.75 8.55
C ALA A 9 3.01 -1.71 8.71
N MET A 10 2.47 -2.69 9.42
CA MET A 10 1.03 -2.96 9.46
C MET A 10 0.48 -2.86 10.87
N LYS A 11 -0.79 -2.52 10.97
CA LYS A 11 -1.62 -2.70 12.15
C LYS A 11 -2.99 -3.09 11.64
N ASN A 12 -3.60 -4.11 12.21
CA ASN A 12 -4.95 -4.60 11.87
C ASN A 12 -5.29 -4.57 10.37
N GLU A 13 -4.63 -5.41 9.57
CA GLU A 13 -4.83 -5.60 8.12
C GLU A 13 -5.23 -7.05 7.79
N GLY A 14 -5.62 -7.84 8.79
CA GLY A 14 -5.79 -9.29 8.71
C GLY A 14 -6.68 -9.76 7.56
N PRO A 15 -7.77 -9.06 7.23
CA PRO A 15 -8.65 -9.45 6.12
C PRO A 15 -8.03 -9.30 4.73
N ASP A 16 -7.05 -8.42 4.57
CA ASP A 16 -6.49 -8.07 3.26
C ASP A 16 -5.02 -8.49 3.12
N VAL A 17 -4.34 -8.80 4.23
CA VAL A 17 -2.89 -9.08 4.24
C VAL A 17 -2.49 -10.32 3.44
N LEU A 18 -3.37 -11.34 3.37
CA LEU A 18 -3.10 -12.52 2.56
C LEU A 18 -3.09 -12.19 1.07
N GLU A 19 -4.10 -11.47 0.61
CA GLU A 19 -4.20 -10.96 -0.77
C GLU A 19 -2.97 -10.11 -1.11
N TRP A 20 -2.66 -9.15 -0.25
CA TRP A 20 -1.53 -8.23 -0.42
C TRP A 20 -0.19 -8.97 -0.51
N ALA A 21 0.09 -9.89 0.41
CA ALA A 21 1.38 -10.59 0.43
C ALA A 21 1.55 -11.49 -0.79
N LEU A 22 0.51 -12.24 -1.17
CA LEU A 22 0.58 -13.15 -2.31
C LEU A 22 0.62 -12.42 -3.64
N TYR A 23 -0.10 -11.30 -3.78
CA TYR A 23 0.00 -10.46 -4.98
C TYR A 23 1.43 -9.98 -5.20
N HIS A 24 2.08 -9.43 -4.17
CA HIS A 24 3.43 -8.90 -4.35
C HIS A 24 4.47 -10.00 -4.60
N ARG A 25 4.29 -11.21 -4.06
CA ARG A 25 5.09 -12.37 -4.48
C ARG A 25 4.91 -12.69 -5.96
N LEU A 26 3.67 -12.69 -6.46
CA LEU A 26 3.36 -12.95 -7.87
C LEU A 26 3.95 -11.89 -8.82
N VAL A 27 3.87 -10.60 -8.45
CA VAL A 27 4.47 -9.50 -9.23
C VAL A 27 6.00 -9.58 -9.28
N GLY A 28 6.62 -10.30 -8.35
CA GLY A 28 8.02 -10.69 -8.42
C GLY A 28 8.92 -10.06 -7.36
N PHE A 29 8.39 -9.74 -6.18
CA PHE A 29 9.23 -9.51 -5.00
C PHE A 29 9.76 -10.85 -4.48
N ASP A 30 11.08 -10.96 -4.33
CA ASP A 30 11.75 -12.18 -3.89
C ASP A 30 11.58 -12.42 -2.39
N HIS A 31 11.46 -11.35 -1.61
CA HIS A 31 11.24 -11.43 -0.18
C HIS A 31 10.38 -10.28 0.33
N ILE A 32 9.50 -10.59 1.29
CA ILE A 32 8.64 -9.61 1.94
C ILE A 32 8.98 -9.57 3.43
N LEU A 33 9.27 -8.38 3.95
CA LEU A 33 9.51 -8.11 5.36
C LEU A 33 8.34 -7.28 5.90
N VAL A 34 7.58 -7.85 6.83
CA VAL A 34 6.44 -7.17 7.46
C VAL A 34 6.73 -6.95 8.93
N TYR A 35 6.60 -5.70 9.36
CA TYR A 35 6.52 -5.33 10.77
C TYR A 35 5.06 -5.15 11.17
N THR A 36 4.62 -5.71 12.30
CA THR A 36 3.29 -5.45 12.87
C THR A 36 3.36 -4.65 14.16
N ASN A 37 2.38 -3.77 14.37
CA ASN A 37 2.32 -2.85 15.51
C ASN A 37 1.08 -3.10 16.38
N GLY A 38 1.16 -4.08 17.28
CA GLY A 38 0.10 -4.37 18.26
C GLY A 38 -1.24 -4.70 17.60
N CYS A 39 -1.26 -5.75 16.76
CA CYS A 39 -2.48 -6.18 16.09
C CYS A 39 -3.48 -6.84 17.04
N THR A 40 -4.77 -6.63 16.78
CA THR A 40 -5.90 -7.15 17.58
C THR A 40 -6.95 -7.85 16.71
N ASP A 41 -6.68 -8.02 15.41
CA ASP A 41 -7.58 -8.63 14.42
C ASP A 41 -7.03 -9.96 13.86
N GLY A 42 -5.97 -10.50 14.49
CA GLY A 42 -5.30 -11.73 14.06
C GLY A 42 -4.27 -11.56 12.93
N SER A 43 -4.03 -10.33 12.43
CA SER A 43 -3.03 -10.08 11.36
C SER A 43 -1.68 -10.73 11.64
N ASP A 44 -1.23 -10.61 12.88
CA ASP A 44 0.03 -11.11 13.39
C ASP A 44 0.10 -12.65 13.36
N GLY A 45 -0.98 -13.34 13.73
CA GLY A 45 -1.08 -14.80 13.63
C GLY A 45 -1.07 -15.30 12.18
N LEU A 46 -1.76 -14.59 11.28
CA LEU A 46 -1.75 -14.93 9.85
C LEU A 46 -0.36 -14.70 9.24
N LEU A 47 0.31 -13.59 9.57
CA LEU A 47 1.67 -13.31 9.13
C LEU A 47 2.68 -14.31 9.71
N ASP A 48 2.53 -14.75 10.96
CA ASP A 48 3.35 -15.81 11.55
C ASP A 48 3.17 -17.14 10.80
N ALA A 49 1.93 -17.49 10.44
CA ALA A 49 1.66 -18.70 9.66
C ALA A 49 2.31 -18.65 8.28
N LEU A 50 2.23 -17.51 7.58
CA LEU A 50 2.91 -17.30 6.28
C LEU A 50 4.44 -17.32 6.43
N ALA A 51 4.98 -16.77 7.52
CA ALA A 51 6.41 -16.82 7.82
C ALA A 51 6.89 -18.26 8.07
N GLY A 52 6.07 -19.10 8.72
CA GLY A 52 6.34 -20.53 8.92
C GLY A 52 6.48 -21.32 7.62
N LEU A 53 5.89 -20.84 6.52
CA LEU A 53 6.06 -21.40 5.17
C LEU A 53 7.31 -20.86 4.44
N GLY A 54 8.05 -19.94 5.05
CA GLY A 54 9.18 -19.25 4.42
C GLY A 54 8.77 -18.24 3.35
N TRP A 55 7.50 -17.84 3.30
CA TRP A 55 6.98 -16.96 2.25
C TRP A 55 7.25 -15.47 2.50
N LEU A 56 7.45 -15.10 3.77
CA LEU A 56 7.80 -13.75 4.20
C LEU A 56 8.56 -13.81 5.55
N THR A 57 9.18 -12.71 5.95
CA THR A 57 9.63 -12.50 7.33
C THR A 57 8.65 -11.61 8.06
N HIS A 58 8.22 -12.04 9.25
CA HIS A 58 7.37 -11.24 10.12
C HIS A 58 8.14 -10.80 11.38
N ARG A 59 8.00 -9.53 11.74
CA ARG A 59 8.56 -8.92 12.95
C ARG A 59 7.43 -8.28 13.75
N ARG A 60 7.12 -8.85 14.91
CA ARG A 60 6.24 -8.19 15.89
C ARG A 60 6.99 -7.02 16.52
N HIS A 61 6.36 -5.85 16.54
CA HIS A 61 6.97 -4.62 17.00
C HIS A 61 6.02 -3.84 17.90
N THR A 62 6.57 -3.25 18.95
CA THR A 62 5.86 -2.29 19.82
C THR A 62 6.59 -0.96 19.70
N PRO A 63 5.97 0.06 19.05
CA PRO A 63 6.61 1.34 18.88
C PRO A 63 6.83 2.01 20.25
N PRO A 64 8.01 2.62 20.48
CA PRO A 64 8.24 3.41 21.68
C PRO A 64 7.18 4.52 21.84
N PRO A 65 6.74 4.84 23.07
CA PRO A 65 5.84 5.95 23.30
C PRO A 65 6.34 7.26 22.67
N GLY A 66 5.45 7.99 21.99
CA GLY A 66 5.76 9.27 21.34
C GLY A 66 6.49 9.16 19.99
N LEU A 67 6.94 7.97 19.59
CA LEU A 67 7.53 7.75 18.27
C LEU A 67 6.49 7.20 17.29
N SER A 68 6.49 7.75 16.07
CA SER A 68 5.70 7.23 14.97
C SER A 68 6.02 5.75 14.72
N PRO A 69 5.01 4.85 14.64
CA PRO A 69 5.24 3.44 14.36
C PRO A 69 6.06 3.19 13.09
N GLN A 70 5.83 3.97 12.02
CA GLN A 70 6.58 3.83 10.78
C GLN A 70 8.02 4.32 10.93
N ASP A 71 8.27 5.41 11.66
CA ASP A 71 9.64 5.91 11.87
C ASP A 71 10.46 4.93 12.74
N ALA A 72 9.81 4.29 13.72
CA ALA A 72 10.42 3.21 14.51
C ALA A 72 10.75 1.98 13.67
N VAL A 73 9.86 1.58 12.74
CA VAL A 73 10.14 0.49 11.79
C VAL A 73 11.25 0.88 10.82
N ALA A 74 11.28 2.11 10.33
CA ALA A 74 12.30 2.59 9.40
C ALA A 74 13.71 2.41 9.98
N ALA A 75 13.91 2.81 11.24
CA ALA A 75 15.17 2.65 11.95
C ALA A 75 15.56 1.18 12.13
N ARG A 76 14.60 0.30 12.46
CA ARG A 76 14.86 -1.14 12.66
C ARG A 76 15.15 -1.87 11.36
N ALA A 77 14.35 -1.60 10.32
CA ALA A 77 14.45 -2.28 9.04
C ALA A 77 15.80 -2.06 8.36
N MET A 78 16.44 -0.90 8.54
CA MET A 78 17.79 -0.65 8.01
C MET A 78 18.84 -1.65 8.49
N ALA A 79 18.67 -2.21 9.69
CA ALA A 79 19.57 -3.19 10.29
C ALA A 79 19.00 -4.61 10.29
N ASP A 80 17.83 -4.86 9.69
CA ASP A 80 17.19 -6.17 9.72
C ASP A 80 17.94 -7.16 8.80
N PRO A 81 18.40 -8.31 9.32
CA PRO A 81 19.09 -9.32 8.50
C PRO A 81 18.22 -9.87 7.36
N ALA A 82 16.89 -9.73 7.42
CA ALA A 82 16.01 -10.11 6.31
C ALA A 82 16.27 -9.30 5.03
N LEU A 83 16.83 -8.09 5.14
CA LEU A 83 17.23 -7.27 4.00
C LEU A 83 18.70 -7.44 3.60
N ALA A 84 19.47 -8.28 4.32
CA ALA A 84 20.87 -8.52 3.99
C ALA A 84 20.99 -9.15 2.58
N GLY A 85 21.81 -8.53 1.73
CA GLY A 85 22.01 -8.97 0.34
C GLY A 85 20.86 -8.63 -0.61
N ALA A 86 19.90 -7.79 -0.20
CA ALA A 86 18.92 -7.23 -1.12
C ALA A 86 19.54 -6.14 -2.01
N ASP A 87 19.25 -6.19 -3.31
CA ASP A 87 19.70 -5.18 -4.28
C ASP A 87 18.72 -4.00 -4.35
N TRP A 88 17.43 -4.30 -4.25
CA TRP A 88 16.35 -3.32 -4.36
C TRP A 88 15.36 -3.46 -3.20
N LEU A 89 14.79 -2.33 -2.80
CA LEU A 89 13.76 -2.24 -1.78
C LEU A 89 12.64 -1.33 -2.25
N MET A 90 11.42 -1.71 -1.89
CA MET A 90 10.25 -0.85 -1.94
C MET A 90 9.53 -0.91 -0.59
N TRP A 91 8.96 0.20 -0.15
CA TRP A 91 8.07 0.21 1.02
C TRP A 91 6.65 0.52 0.56
N LEU A 92 5.72 -0.40 0.84
CA LEU A 92 4.29 -0.22 0.58
C LEU A 92 3.47 -0.35 1.88
N ASP A 93 2.41 0.43 1.97
CA ASP A 93 1.35 0.22 2.95
C ASP A 93 0.50 -0.99 2.54
N ALA A 94 -0.22 -1.60 3.48
CA ALA A 94 -1.00 -2.83 3.22
C ALA A 94 -2.23 -2.60 2.32
N ASP A 95 -2.59 -1.35 2.05
CA ASP A 95 -3.62 -0.96 1.10
C ASP A 95 -3.05 -0.50 -0.26
N GLU A 96 -1.77 -0.75 -0.51
CA GLU A 96 -1.08 -0.35 -1.74
C GLU A 96 -0.60 -1.55 -2.56
N PHE A 97 -0.90 -1.55 -3.86
CA PHE A 97 -0.55 -2.61 -4.80
C PHE A 97 0.25 -2.04 -5.96
N LEU A 98 1.46 -2.57 -6.20
CA LEU A 98 2.29 -2.19 -7.34
C LEU A 98 1.76 -2.82 -8.63
N VAL A 99 1.26 -2.01 -9.56
CA VAL A 99 0.94 -2.43 -10.93
C VAL A 99 2.06 -1.99 -11.86
N VAL A 100 2.70 -2.95 -12.52
CA VAL A 100 3.75 -2.68 -13.51
C VAL A 100 3.16 -2.69 -14.92
N HIS A 101 3.40 -1.64 -15.69
CA HIS A 101 2.96 -1.53 -17.09
C HIS A 101 4.09 -1.81 -18.09
N ALA A 102 5.33 -1.83 -17.62
CA ALA A 102 6.50 -2.21 -18.41
C ALA A 102 6.58 -3.73 -18.61
N GLY A 103 7.05 -4.14 -19.80
CA GLY A 103 7.40 -5.54 -20.09
C GLY A 103 6.25 -6.52 -19.83
N ALA A 104 6.55 -7.59 -19.09
CA ALA A 104 5.59 -8.62 -18.72
C ALA A 104 4.83 -8.31 -17.42
N GLY A 105 4.91 -7.07 -16.93
CA GLY A 105 4.21 -6.66 -15.71
C GLY A 105 4.87 -7.11 -14.41
N ARG A 106 6.19 -7.39 -14.42
CA ARG A 106 6.95 -7.78 -13.22
C ARG A 106 7.87 -6.68 -12.71
N VAL A 107 8.24 -6.73 -11.42
CA VAL A 107 9.17 -5.74 -10.83
C VAL A 107 10.52 -5.69 -11.56
N ALA A 108 11.00 -6.83 -12.06
CA ALA A 108 12.22 -6.90 -12.86
C ALA A 108 12.11 -6.10 -14.19
N ASP A 109 10.93 -6.12 -14.83
CA ASP A 109 10.68 -5.33 -16.05
C ASP A 109 10.69 -3.83 -15.73
N LEU A 110 10.16 -3.47 -14.56
CA LEU A 110 10.16 -2.09 -14.08
C LEU A 110 11.59 -1.58 -13.84
N ILE A 111 12.44 -2.38 -13.21
CA ILE A 111 13.87 -2.08 -12.99
C ILE A 111 14.59 -1.94 -14.33
N ALA A 112 14.36 -2.84 -15.28
CA ALA A 112 14.94 -2.77 -16.62
C ALA A 112 14.50 -1.49 -17.36
N ALA A 113 13.21 -1.14 -17.26
CA ALA A 113 12.65 0.07 -17.86
C ALA A 113 13.18 1.37 -17.22
N ALA A 114 13.70 1.30 -15.99
CA ALA A 114 14.35 2.42 -15.33
C ALA A 114 15.77 2.71 -15.85
N ARG A 115 16.31 1.88 -16.76
CA ARG A 115 17.56 2.12 -17.52
C ARG A 115 18.77 2.48 -16.65
N GLY A 116 19.03 1.69 -15.62
CA GLY A 116 20.17 1.90 -14.72
C GLY A 116 19.95 3.01 -13.68
N ALA A 117 18.71 3.46 -13.48
CA ALA A 117 18.37 4.30 -12.34
C ALA A 117 18.69 3.61 -11.01
N GLU A 118 18.97 4.41 -10.00
CA GLU A 118 19.09 3.99 -8.61
C GLU A 118 17.75 4.07 -7.88
N ALA A 119 16.80 4.86 -8.38
CA ALA A 119 15.46 4.99 -7.81
C ALA A 119 14.40 5.32 -8.86
N LEU A 120 13.19 4.80 -8.66
CA LEU A 120 12.03 5.05 -9.50
C LEU A 120 10.83 5.43 -8.62
N ALA A 121 10.33 6.65 -8.82
CA ALA A 121 9.18 7.20 -8.12
C ALA A 121 7.91 6.89 -8.91
N LEU A 122 7.04 6.07 -8.32
CA LEU A 122 5.82 5.57 -8.93
C LEU A 122 4.62 6.28 -8.32
N ASN A 123 3.82 6.90 -9.17
CA ASN A 123 2.69 7.72 -8.77
C ASN A 123 1.55 6.87 -8.20
N TRP A 124 0.94 7.35 -7.12
CA TRP A 124 -0.32 6.84 -6.60
C TRP A 124 -1.43 6.95 -7.64
N ARG A 125 -2.34 5.99 -7.62
CA ARG A 125 -3.71 6.08 -8.14
C ARG A 125 -4.64 5.62 -7.02
N ASN A 126 -5.36 6.56 -6.43
CA ASN A 126 -6.23 6.32 -5.29
C ASN A 126 -7.56 5.79 -5.83
N PHE A 127 -7.99 4.67 -5.29
CA PHE A 127 -9.25 4.01 -5.61
C PHE A 127 -10.26 4.29 -4.52
N GLY A 128 -11.47 4.57 -4.97
CA GLY A 128 -12.60 4.87 -4.13
C GLY A 128 -13.35 3.62 -3.71
N ASP A 129 -14.44 3.87 -3.01
CA ASP A 129 -15.25 2.84 -2.40
C ASP A 129 -16.27 2.15 -3.35
N GLY A 130 -16.30 2.56 -4.62
CA GLY A 130 -17.20 2.00 -5.62
C GLY A 130 -18.69 2.10 -5.27
N GLY A 131 -19.11 3.06 -4.43
CA GLY A 131 -20.50 3.14 -3.98
C GLY A 131 -20.87 2.13 -2.88
N ARG A 132 -19.93 1.28 -2.44
CA ARG A 132 -20.15 0.27 -1.39
C ARG A 132 -20.19 0.87 0.02
N LYS A 133 -21.21 0.51 0.78
CA LYS A 133 -21.34 0.86 2.21
C LYS A 133 -20.76 -0.22 3.10
N VAL A 134 -20.87 -1.47 2.64
CA VAL A 134 -20.49 -2.68 3.36
C VAL A 134 -19.52 -3.48 2.49
N THR A 135 -18.49 -4.02 3.11
CA THR A 135 -17.49 -4.88 2.45
C THR A 135 -18.09 -6.22 2.07
N GLY A 136 -17.84 -6.64 0.82
CA GLY A 136 -18.24 -7.93 0.27
C GLY A 136 -17.19 -9.03 0.50
N SER A 137 -17.38 -10.19 -0.16
CA SER A 137 -16.53 -11.37 -0.04
C SER A 137 -15.44 -11.50 -1.12
N GLY A 138 -15.33 -10.52 -2.03
CA GLY A 138 -14.35 -10.50 -3.10
C GLY A 138 -13.01 -9.89 -2.66
N LEU A 139 -11.99 -10.07 -3.52
CA LEU A 139 -10.69 -9.43 -3.35
C LEU A 139 -10.82 -7.91 -3.42
N VAL A 140 -9.95 -7.18 -2.74
CA VAL A 140 -9.88 -5.71 -2.81
C VAL A 140 -9.68 -5.28 -4.26
N VAL A 141 -8.70 -5.86 -4.94
CA VAL A 141 -8.32 -5.48 -6.31
C VAL A 141 -9.38 -5.85 -7.37
N GLU A 142 -10.29 -6.78 -7.05
CA GLU A 142 -11.43 -7.15 -7.88
C GLU A 142 -12.66 -6.28 -7.59
N SER A 143 -12.84 -5.88 -6.32
CA SER A 143 -14.05 -5.20 -5.86
C SER A 143 -14.06 -3.69 -6.11
N PHE A 144 -12.87 -3.09 -6.26
CA PHE A 144 -12.67 -1.64 -6.38
C PHE A 144 -11.86 -1.32 -7.65
N SER A 145 -12.57 -1.00 -8.74
CA SER A 145 -11.97 -0.74 -10.06
C SER A 145 -12.00 0.72 -10.49
N HIS A 146 -12.52 1.62 -9.67
CA HIS A 146 -12.62 3.04 -10.03
C HIS A 146 -11.71 3.87 -9.13
N GLY A 147 -10.90 4.72 -9.77
CA GLY A 147 -9.92 5.56 -9.10
C GLY A 147 -9.81 6.94 -9.71
N MET A 148 -8.91 7.74 -9.15
CA MET A 148 -8.72 9.13 -9.57
C MET A 148 -8.22 9.27 -11.02
N ALA A 149 -8.52 10.41 -11.62
CA ALA A 149 -7.89 10.90 -12.84
C ALA A 149 -6.44 11.37 -12.57
N LEU A 150 -5.59 11.37 -13.62
CA LEU A 150 -4.16 11.69 -13.48
C LEU A 150 -3.90 13.17 -13.13
N ASP A 151 -4.80 14.08 -13.52
CA ASP A 151 -4.72 15.51 -13.19
C ASP A 151 -5.08 15.82 -11.74
N ASN A 152 -5.61 14.85 -10.98
CA ASN A 152 -5.85 14.99 -9.56
C ASN A 152 -4.55 15.31 -8.79
N PRO A 153 -4.49 16.33 -7.92
CA PRO A 153 -3.27 16.68 -7.17
C PRO A 153 -2.67 15.54 -6.34
N GLN A 154 -3.46 14.54 -5.93
CA GLN A 154 -2.98 13.37 -5.18
C GLN A 154 -2.16 12.41 -6.05
N SER A 155 -2.35 12.40 -7.37
CA SER A 155 -1.55 11.56 -8.29
C SER A 155 -0.07 11.91 -8.25
N ARG A 156 0.30 13.09 -7.74
CA ARG A 156 1.69 13.51 -7.58
C ARG A 156 2.41 12.76 -6.46
N SER A 157 1.70 12.21 -5.49
CA SER A 157 2.29 11.42 -4.40
C SER A 157 2.90 10.13 -4.95
N VAL A 158 4.01 9.67 -4.37
CA VAL A 158 4.72 8.50 -4.86
C VAL A 158 5.08 7.49 -3.77
N LYS A 159 5.28 6.24 -4.21
CA LYS A 159 6.16 5.26 -3.55
C LYS A 159 7.38 5.03 -4.43
N THR A 160 8.50 4.71 -3.81
CA THR A 160 9.77 4.58 -4.51
C THR A 160 10.29 3.16 -4.44
N LEU A 161 10.59 2.57 -5.60
CA LEU A 161 11.45 1.40 -5.72
C LEU A 161 12.89 1.91 -5.85
N PHE A 162 13.79 1.52 -4.96
CA PHE A 162 15.15 2.06 -4.92
C PHE A 162 16.19 0.98 -4.66
N ARG A 163 17.40 1.23 -5.16
CA ARG A 163 18.55 0.38 -4.96
C ARG A 163 19.11 0.61 -3.56
N LEU A 164 19.42 -0.48 -2.86
CA LEU A 164 20.12 -0.42 -1.59
C LEU A 164 21.61 -0.17 -1.86
N THR A 165 22.06 1.05 -1.59
CA THR A 165 23.46 1.47 -1.74
C THR A 165 23.95 2.12 -0.45
N PRO A 166 25.27 2.30 -0.26
CA PRO A 166 25.81 3.04 0.88
C PRO A 166 25.33 4.50 0.98
N ARG A 167 24.66 5.03 -0.05
CA ARG A 167 24.09 6.38 -0.05
C ARG A 167 22.73 6.47 0.65
N ILE A 168 22.14 5.35 1.06
CA ILE A 168 20.89 5.36 1.83
C ILE A 168 21.22 5.68 3.29
N ALA A 169 20.90 6.90 3.72
CA ALA A 169 21.05 7.36 5.09
C ALA A 169 19.90 6.91 6.00
N GLY A 170 18.73 6.62 5.41
CA GLY A 170 17.50 6.35 6.14
C GLY A 170 16.41 5.76 5.25
N PHE A 171 15.52 4.96 5.83
CA PHE A 171 14.25 4.61 5.19
C PHE A 171 13.16 5.62 5.59
N ALA A 172 12.22 5.86 4.69
CA ALA A 172 10.96 6.53 4.97
C ALA A 172 9.88 5.96 4.03
N ILE A 173 8.63 6.00 4.47
CA ILE A 173 7.50 5.29 3.84
C ILE A 173 7.31 5.58 2.34
N HIS A 174 7.62 6.79 1.88
CA HIS A 174 7.42 7.20 0.48
C HIS A 174 8.66 7.05 -0.40
N ARG A 175 9.83 7.34 0.17
CA ARG A 175 11.12 7.31 -0.54
C ARG A 175 12.27 7.25 0.45
N PRO A 176 13.43 6.71 0.06
CA PRO A 176 14.60 6.71 0.92
C PRO A 176 15.10 8.13 1.21
N ILE A 177 15.79 8.25 2.33
CA ILE A 177 16.63 9.39 2.67
C ILE A 177 18.02 9.09 2.14
N PHE A 178 18.50 9.93 1.22
CA PHE A 178 19.86 9.84 0.71
C PHE A 178 20.81 10.70 1.53
N THR A 179 22.06 10.27 1.66
CA THR A 179 23.16 11.15 2.09
C THR A 179 23.36 12.25 1.06
N ASP A 180 23.48 13.50 1.52
CA ASP A 180 23.75 14.65 0.67
C ASP A 180 25.00 14.42 -0.19
N GLY A 181 24.97 14.92 -1.43
CA GLY A 181 26.07 14.73 -2.37
C GLY A 181 25.64 14.86 -3.83
N PRO A 182 26.35 14.20 -4.77
CA PRO A 182 26.03 14.24 -6.19
C PRO A 182 24.61 13.78 -6.51
N GLU A 183 24.10 14.15 -7.68
CA GLU A 183 22.75 13.76 -8.11
C GLU A 183 22.57 12.23 -8.08
N ILE A 184 21.40 11.77 -7.60
CA ILE A 184 20.97 10.37 -7.70
C ILE A 184 20.42 10.14 -9.09
N SER A 185 20.69 8.98 -9.70
CA SER A 185 19.95 8.58 -10.91
C SER A 185 18.51 8.20 -10.54
N PHE A 186 17.64 9.21 -10.39
CA PHE A 186 16.25 9.07 -9.93
C PHE A 186 15.29 9.37 -11.09
N ARG A 187 14.35 8.46 -11.38
CA ARG A 187 13.35 8.60 -12.43
C ARG A 187 11.92 8.73 -11.87
N ASP A 188 11.06 9.45 -12.58
CA ASP A 188 9.61 9.43 -12.35
C ASP A 188 8.92 8.26 -13.06
N GLY A 189 7.59 8.14 -12.90
CA GLY A 189 6.78 7.10 -13.53
C GLY A 189 6.73 7.14 -15.06
N ALA A 190 7.28 8.17 -15.71
CA ALA A 190 7.49 8.23 -17.16
C ALA A 190 8.92 7.84 -17.59
N GLY A 191 9.82 7.60 -16.64
CA GLY A 191 11.25 7.34 -16.89
C GLY A 191 12.08 8.61 -17.08
N LYS A 192 11.56 9.79 -16.73
CA LYS A 192 12.28 11.07 -16.85
C LYS A 192 13.05 11.37 -15.57
N PRO A 193 14.25 12.01 -15.63
CA PRO A 193 15.01 12.36 -14.44
C PRO A 193 14.23 13.28 -13.49
N LEU A 194 14.26 12.98 -12.19
CA LEU A 194 13.79 13.86 -11.12
C LEU A 194 15.00 14.53 -10.48
N GLY A 195 15.09 15.85 -10.51
CA GLY A 195 16.28 16.58 -10.09
C GLY A 195 16.44 16.77 -8.57
N HIS A 196 17.55 17.40 -8.19
CA HIS A 196 18.01 17.63 -6.81
C HIS A 196 16.91 18.10 -5.84
N ALA A 197 16.03 19.02 -6.26
CA ALA A 197 14.96 19.56 -5.42
C ALA A 197 13.96 18.49 -4.92
N PHE A 198 13.72 17.44 -5.72
CA PHE A 198 12.92 16.29 -5.30
C PHE A 198 13.77 15.29 -4.50
N GLN A 199 15.01 15.02 -4.95
CA GLN A 199 15.91 14.02 -4.36
C GLN A 199 16.27 14.33 -2.90
N PHE A 200 16.61 15.59 -2.59
CA PHE A 200 17.08 16.00 -1.26
C PHE A 200 16.12 16.95 -0.54
N GLY A 201 15.08 17.43 -1.22
CA GLY A 201 14.12 18.35 -0.63
C GLY A 201 13.27 17.72 0.47
N ARG A 202 12.91 18.54 1.46
CA ARG A 202 12.09 18.20 2.62
C ARG A 202 10.72 18.90 2.57
N ASN A 203 9.72 18.29 3.18
CA ASN A 203 8.41 18.89 3.45
C ASN A 203 8.49 19.77 4.72
N LYS A 204 7.37 20.41 5.09
CA LYS A 204 7.30 21.27 6.29
C LYS A 204 7.53 20.50 7.60
N ASP A 205 7.19 19.22 7.63
CA ASP A 205 7.38 18.30 8.75
C ASP A 205 8.78 17.62 8.72
N ASP A 206 9.71 18.16 7.94
CA ASP A 206 11.08 17.64 7.72
C ASP A 206 11.14 16.21 7.14
N ARG A 207 10.02 15.67 6.67
CA ARG A 207 10.02 14.40 5.94
C ARG A 207 10.47 14.60 4.50
N PRO A 208 11.04 13.58 3.84
CA PRO A 208 11.41 13.65 2.44
C PRO A 208 10.23 14.08 1.55
N ARG A 209 10.46 14.95 0.56
CA ARG A 209 9.42 15.33 -0.43
C ARG A 209 8.85 14.08 -1.10
N HIS A 210 7.56 13.83 -0.95
CA HIS A 210 6.90 12.63 -1.49
C HIS A 210 6.03 12.93 -2.72
N ARG A 211 6.00 14.18 -3.18
CA ARG A 211 5.24 14.59 -4.37
C ARG A 211 6.18 15.03 -5.48
N VAL A 212 6.00 14.46 -6.67
CA VAL A 212 6.68 14.98 -7.86
C VAL A 212 6.20 16.40 -8.18
N PRO A 213 6.99 17.20 -8.92
CA PRO A 213 6.52 18.49 -9.41
C PRO A 213 5.23 18.36 -10.21
N GLU A 214 4.43 19.41 -10.22
CA GLU A 214 3.19 19.42 -11.01
C GLU A 214 3.47 19.18 -12.49
N GLY A 215 2.62 18.38 -13.14
CA GLY A 215 2.79 17.96 -14.54
C GLY A 215 3.82 16.85 -14.75
N ARG A 216 4.46 16.34 -13.68
CA ARG A 216 5.42 15.21 -13.76
C ARG A 216 4.81 13.86 -13.40
N GLN A 217 3.60 13.82 -12.84
CA GLN A 217 2.92 12.57 -12.53
C GLN A 217 2.72 11.72 -13.80
N SER A 218 2.94 10.41 -13.69
CA SER A 218 2.71 9.48 -14.79
C SER A 218 2.55 8.05 -14.30
N TRP A 219 1.62 7.32 -14.89
CA TRP A 219 1.47 5.88 -14.68
C TRP A 219 2.07 5.06 -15.83
N ARG A 220 2.93 5.65 -16.68
CA ARG A 220 3.41 5.00 -17.91
C ARG A 220 4.21 3.72 -17.66
N LEU A 221 5.15 3.74 -16.70
CA LEU A 221 5.98 2.57 -16.38
C LEU A 221 5.30 1.66 -15.35
N GLY A 222 4.52 2.24 -14.46
CA GLY A 222 3.80 1.57 -13.40
C GLY A 222 3.03 2.57 -12.55
N GLN A 223 2.17 2.07 -11.69
CA GLN A 223 1.38 2.84 -10.74
C GLN A 223 1.25 2.10 -9.42
N ILE A 224 0.92 2.84 -8.38
CA ILE A 224 0.56 2.28 -7.07
C ILE A 224 -0.94 2.40 -6.92
N ASN A 225 -1.66 1.29 -7.04
CA ASN A 225 -3.08 1.27 -6.72
C ASN A 225 -3.21 1.39 -5.20
N HIS A 226 -3.78 2.49 -4.73
CA HIS A 226 -3.99 2.75 -3.31
C HIS A 226 -5.46 2.61 -2.97
N TYR A 227 -5.81 1.71 -2.04
CA TYR A 227 -7.18 1.40 -1.62
C TYR A 227 -7.46 1.85 -0.18
N PRO A 228 -7.36 3.17 0.12
CA PRO A 228 -7.41 3.65 1.49
C PRO A 228 -8.80 3.56 2.13
N ILE A 229 -9.87 3.52 1.32
CA ILE A 229 -11.27 3.55 1.79
C ILE A 229 -11.92 2.17 1.75
N LYS A 230 -11.87 1.49 0.59
CA LYS A 230 -12.58 0.22 0.32
C LYS A 230 -14.09 0.36 0.49
N ALA A 231 -14.62 0.25 1.69
CA ALA A 231 -16.05 0.50 1.96
C ALA A 231 -16.21 1.30 3.24
N LEU A 232 -17.39 1.86 3.48
CA LEU A 232 -17.59 2.73 4.64
C LEU A 232 -17.38 2.00 5.98
N ASP A 233 -17.75 0.73 6.08
CA ASP A 233 -17.45 -0.09 7.26
C ASP A 233 -15.94 -0.27 7.50
N ARG A 234 -15.16 -0.49 6.45
CA ARG A 234 -13.68 -0.56 6.51
C ARG A 234 -13.05 0.77 6.86
N TYR A 235 -13.56 1.86 6.29
CA TYR A 235 -13.09 3.20 6.61
C TYR A 235 -13.28 3.51 8.10
N LEU A 236 -14.42 3.13 8.69
CA LEU A 236 -14.65 3.25 10.14
C LEU A 236 -13.61 2.47 10.95
N LEU A 237 -13.35 1.21 10.59
CA LEU A 237 -12.33 0.40 11.29
C LEU A 237 -10.93 0.99 11.14
N LYS A 238 -10.57 1.49 9.96
CA LYS A 238 -9.30 2.19 9.72
C LYS A 238 -9.15 3.42 10.62
N ARG A 239 -10.21 4.20 10.83
CA ARG A 239 -10.21 5.34 11.74
C ARG A 239 -10.01 4.93 13.19
N LEU A 240 -10.73 3.90 13.65
CA LEU A 240 -10.60 3.38 15.02
C LEU A 240 -9.22 2.80 15.32
N ARG A 241 -8.52 2.33 14.29
CA ARG A 241 -7.18 1.76 14.39
C ARG A 241 -6.06 2.80 14.65
N GLY A 242 -6.25 4.04 14.18
CA GLY A 242 -5.28 5.13 14.22
C GLY A 242 -4.39 5.27 12.97
N ASN A 243 -3.49 6.26 12.98
CA ASN A 243 -2.58 6.59 11.88
C ASN A 243 -1.13 6.18 12.19
N GLY A 244 -0.48 5.42 11.30
CA GLY A 244 0.90 4.95 11.49
C GLY A 244 1.98 6.05 11.42
N LEU A 245 1.64 7.23 10.92
CA LEU A 245 2.52 8.40 10.83
C LEU A 245 2.34 9.42 11.95
N ASP A 246 1.24 9.31 12.72
CA ASP A 246 0.84 10.24 13.78
C ASP A 246 0.42 9.47 15.04
N PRO A 247 1.28 9.39 16.06
CA PRO A 247 0.98 8.66 17.30
C PRO A 247 -0.14 9.30 18.14
N ASN A 248 -0.54 10.55 17.85
CA ASN A 248 -1.54 11.30 18.61
C ASN A 248 -2.89 11.41 17.90
N CYS A 249 -3.09 10.71 16.78
CA CYS A 249 -4.32 10.79 16.00
C CYS A 249 -5.52 10.31 16.84
N ALA A 250 -6.39 11.24 17.24
CA ALA A 250 -7.58 10.94 18.04
C ALA A 250 -8.67 10.26 17.19
N PRO A 251 -9.25 9.13 17.65
CA PRO A 251 -10.25 8.37 16.88
C PRO A 251 -11.63 9.04 16.81
N GLU A 252 -11.89 10.09 17.59
CA GLU A 252 -13.24 10.54 17.96
C GLU A 252 -13.92 11.51 16.98
N ARG A 253 -13.24 11.97 15.93
CA ARG A 253 -13.86 12.83 14.92
C ARG A 253 -13.93 12.10 13.59
N PHE A 254 -15.14 11.98 13.04
CA PHE A 254 -15.31 11.72 11.61
C PHE A 254 -14.48 12.77 10.87
N ASP A 255 -13.52 12.32 10.07
CA ASP A 255 -12.70 13.18 9.24
C ASP A 255 -13.18 13.05 7.80
N PRO A 256 -14.15 13.87 7.40
CA PRO A 256 -14.64 13.84 6.05
C PRO A 256 -13.63 14.44 5.05
N GLU A 257 -12.61 15.16 5.52
CA GLU A 257 -11.53 15.65 4.64
C GLU A 257 -10.68 14.48 4.14
N TYR A 258 -10.51 13.42 4.95
CA TYR A 258 -9.85 12.20 4.49
C TYR A 258 -10.59 11.56 3.30
N LEU A 259 -11.92 11.53 3.33
CA LEU A 259 -12.72 11.04 2.19
C LEU A 259 -12.53 11.93 0.96
N ASP A 260 -12.50 13.26 1.12
CA ASP A 260 -12.25 14.19 0.02
C ASP A 260 -10.84 14.05 -0.60
N ILE A 261 -9.87 13.55 0.18
CA ILE A 261 -8.47 13.38 -0.24
C ILE A 261 -8.22 12.00 -0.84
N PHE A 262 -9.02 10.98 -0.51
CA PHE A 262 -8.67 9.59 -0.81
C PHE A 262 -9.79 8.76 -1.48
N ASN A 263 -11.06 9.21 -1.48
CA ASN A 263 -12.19 8.46 -2.04
C ASN A 263 -12.53 8.89 -3.48
N PHE A 264 -11.87 8.28 -4.46
CA PHE A 264 -11.97 8.72 -5.86
C PHE A 264 -12.58 7.64 -6.76
N ASN A 265 -13.63 7.96 -7.50
CA ASN A 265 -14.39 7.00 -8.31
C ASN A 265 -14.56 7.46 -9.78
N GLU A 266 -13.68 8.34 -10.27
CA GLU A 266 -13.87 9.04 -11.55
C GLU A 266 -13.57 8.20 -12.78
N MET A 267 -12.52 7.37 -12.74
CA MET A 267 -12.05 6.61 -13.89
C MET A 267 -11.87 5.13 -13.57
N GLU A 268 -12.43 4.28 -14.42
CA GLU A 268 -12.18 2.84 -14.36
C GLU A 268 -10.70 2.52 -14.64
N ASP A 269 -10.19 1.53 -13.91
CA ASP A 269 -8.91 0.86 -14.10
C ASP A 269 -9.03 -0.60 -13.66
N THR A 270 -8.82 -1.49 -14.62
CA THR A 270 -8.84 -2.93 -14.41
C THR A 270 -7.47 -3.56 -14.63
N ALA A 271 -6.40 -2.75 -14.63
CA ALA A 271 -5.07 -3.23 -15.02
C ALA A 271 -4.56 -4.37 -14.14
N LEU A 272 -4.89 -4.34 -12.84
CA LEU A 272 -4.53 -5.39 -11.87
C LEU A 272 -5.40 -6.65 -12.05
N GLN A 273 -6.59 -6.55 -12.64
CA GLN A 273 -7.51 -7.69 -12.76
C GLN A 273 -6.96 -8.84 -13.61
N ARG A 274 -5.98 -8.56 -14.50
CA ARG A 274 -5.25 -9.60 -15.24
C ARG A 274 -4.55 -10.62 -14.32
N ASP A 275 -4.16 -10.20 -13.11
CA ASP A 275 -3.43 -11.02 -12.15
C ASP A 275 -4.37 -11.75 -11.17
N VAL A 276 -5.67 -11.41 -11.16
CA VAL A 276 -6.67 -11.97 -10.22
C VAL A 276 -6.78 -13.51 -10.31
N PRO A 277 -6.81 -14.14 -11.50
CA PRO A 277 -6.86 -15.60 -11.57
C PRO A 277 -5.64 -16.27 -10.91
N ALA A 278 -4.43 -15.76 -11.16
CA ALA A 278 -3.21 -16.28 -10.56
C ALA A 278 -3.15 -16.01 -9.05
N LEU A 279 -3.64 -14.84 -8.62
CA LEU A 279 -3.75 -14.48 -7.20
C LEU A 279 -4.71 -15.41 -6.46
N LYS A 280 -5.90 -15.68 -7.01
CA LYS A 280 -6.86 -16.64 -6.42
C LYS A 280 -6.26 -18.04 -6.33
N ALA A 281 -5.49 -18.48 -7.33
CA ALA A 281 -4.80 -19.77 -7.29
C ALA A 281 -3.73 -19.81 -6.18
N ALA A 282 -2.91 -18.77 -6.04
CA ALA A 282 -1.91 -18.66 -4.97
C ALA A 282 -2.56 -18.61 -3.57
N MET A 283 -3.69 -17.89 -3.43
CA MET A 283 -4.46 -17.87 -2.19
C MET A 283 -5.05 -19.25 -1.87
N ALA A 284 -5.56 -19.98 -2.85
CA ALA A 284 -6.05 -21.34 -2.65
C ALA A 284 -4.93 -22.29 -2.20
N GLU A 285 -3.73 -22.18 -2.79
CA GLU A 285 -2.55 -22.94 -2.35
C GLU A 285 -2.17 -22.60 -0.89
N ALA A 286 -2.17 -21.33 -0.53
CA ALA A 286 -1.93 -20.87 0.83
C ALA A 286 -2.92 -21.46 1.83
N LEU A 287 -4.21 -21.37 1.49
CA LEU A 287 -5.31 -21.84 2.32
C LEU A 287 -5.43 -23.37 2.37
N ALA A 288 -4.68 -24.11 1.55
CA ALA A 288 -4.53 -25.56 1.70
C ALA A 288 -3.67 -25.93 2.93
N ASN A 289 -2.84 -25.01 3.42
CA ASN A 289 -2.11 -25.21 4.67
C ASN A 289 -3.05 -24.98 5.88
N PRO A 290 -3.20 -25.95 6.81
CA PRO A 290 -4.14 -25.83 7.92
C PRO A 290 -3.87 -24.64 8.86
N ALA A 291 -2.60 -24.27 9.08
CA ALA A 291 -2.25 -23.16 9.95
C ALA A 291 -2.64 -21.81 9.33
N VAL A 292 -2.40 -21.65 8.02
CA VAL A 292 -2.80 -20.45 7.27
C VAL A 292 -4.32 -20.36 7.18
N ALA A 293 -5.00 -21.47 6.89
CA ALA A 293 -6.47 -21.52 6.80
C ALA A 293 -7.12 -21.11 8.12
N ALA A 294 -6.65 -21.66 9.25
CA ALA A 294 -7.16 -21.33 10.58
C ALA A 294 -6.92 -19.87 10.94
N ALA A 295 -5.71 -19.34 10.69
CA ALA A 295 -5.38 -17.95 10.96
C ALA A 295 -6.20 -16.98 10.08
N HIS A 296 -6.39 -17.29 8.80
CA HIS A 296 -7.21 -16.49 7.89
C HIS A 296 -8.69 -16.49 8.28
N ALA A 297 -9.22 -17.65 8.70
CA ALA A 297 -10.59 -17.74 9.21
C ALA A 297 -10.77 -16.91 10.49
N ALA A 298 -9.78 -16.90 11.39
CA ALA A 298 -9.80 -16.07 12.59
C ALA A 298 -9.82 -14.57 12.24
N CYS A 299 -8.98 -14.11 11.30
CA CYS A 299 -9.02 -12.73 10.82
C CYS A 299 -10.38 -12.34 10.24
N THR A 300 -10.96 -13.22 9.42
CA THR A 300 -12.28 -13.00 8.80
C THR A 300 -13.38 -12.89 9.86
N ALA A 301 -13.38 -13.76 10.86
CA ALA A 301 -14.36 -13.75 11.93
C ALA A 301 -14.25 -12.49 12.81
N LEU A 302 -13.03 -12.10 13.19
CA LEU A 302 -12.77 -10.89 13.97
C LEU A 302 -13.17 -9.63 13.21
N ASP A 303 -12.86 -9.56 11.92
CA ASP A 303 -13.30 -8.45 11.08
C ASP A 303 -14.82 -8.37 10.96
N ALA A 304 -15.50 -9.49 10.71
CA ALA A 304 -16.95 -9.52 10.64
C ALA A 304 -17.60 -9.02 11.95
N ALA A 305 -17.07 -9.44 13.10
CA ALA A 305 -17.53 -8.97 14.41
C ALA A 305 -17.32 -7.46 14.57
N ARG A 306 -16.12 -6.95 14.25
CA ARG A 306 -15.83 -5.52 14.32
C ARG A 306 -16.66 -4.68 13.35
N ARG A 307 -16.90 -5.17 12.14
CA ARG A 307 -17.77 -4.50 11.16
C ARG A 307 -19.23 -4.45 11.66
N ALA A 308 -19.70 -5.48 12.34
CA ALA A 308 -21.03 -5.46 12.97
C ALA A 308 -21.13 -4.41 14.08
N GLU A 309 -20.08 -4.22 14.90
CA GLU A 309 -20.03 -3.19 15.95
C GLU A 309 -20.14 -1.76 15.38
N VAL A 310 -19.50 -1.49 14.24
CA VAL A 310 -19.50 -0.15 13.62
C VAL A 310 -20.62 0.08 12.62
N ALA A 311 -21.38 -0.96 12.25
CA ALA A 311 -22.46 -0.87 11.27
C ALA A 311 -23.49 0.25 11.57
N PRO A 312 -23.93 0.47 12.83
CA PRO A 312 -24.85 1.57 13.15
C PRO A 312 -24.29 2.96 12.83
N MET A 313 -22.96 3.11 12.78
CA MET A 313 -22.28 4.39 12.54
C MET A 313 -22.20 4.76 11.06
N ILE A 314 -22.46 3.82 10.13
CA ILE A 314 -22.36 4.06 8.68
C ILE A 314 -23.29 5.18 8.22
N ALA A 315 -24.48 5.30 8.81
CA ALA A 315 -25.46 6.32 8.45
C ALA A 315 -24.88 7.75 8.60
N ALA A 316 -24.03 7.98 9.60
CA ALA A 316 -23.39 9.27 9.83
C ALA A 316 -22.34 9.63 8.76
N LEU A 317 -21.79 8.64 8.04
CA LEU A 317 -20.83 8.85 6.96
C LEU A 317 -21.47 9.14 5.61
N LEU A 318 -22.74 8.76 5.40
CA LEU A 318 -23.39 8.90 4.10
C LEU A 318 -23.40 10.34 3.56
N PRO A 319 -23.71 11.38 4.36
CA PRO A 319 -23.67 12.77 3.90
C PRO A 319 -22.25 13.28 3.62
N LEU A 320 -21.23 12.62 4.18
CA LEU A 320 -19.83 13.03 4.14
C LEU A 320 -19.06 12.36 2.98
N ARG A 321 -19.66 11.35 2.37
CA ARG A 321 -19.02 10.45 1.40
C ARG A 321 -18.55 11.11 0.10
N TYR A 322 -19.31 12.09 -0.36
CA TYR A 322 -19.23 12.66 -1.71
C TYR A 322 -19.36 14.19 -1.67
N ARG A 323 -18.63 14.85 -0.77
CA ARG A 323 -18.75 16.31 -0.61
C ARG A 323 -18.10 17.09 -1.76
N ARG A 324 -17.15 16.48 -2.48
CA ARG A 324 -16.37 17.12 -3.57
C ARG A 324 -16.40 16.39 -4.91
N GLY A 325 -17.20 15.33 -5.06
CA GLY A 325 -17.34 14.55 -6.29
C GLY A 325 -18.53 13.61 -6.17
N GLY A 326 -19.26 13.38 -7.27
CA GLY A 326 -20.46 12.56 -7.29
C GLY A 326 -20.19 11.06 -7.07
N PRO A 327 -21.23 10.25 -6.81
CA PRO A 327 -21.09 8.80 -6.79
C PRO A 327 -20.54 8.29 -8.13
N PRO A 328 -19.89 7.10 -8.17
CA PRO A 328 -19.55 6.47 -9.44
C PRO A 328 -20.77 6.43 -10.35
N SER A 329 -20.59 6.77 -11.62
CA SER A 329 -21.59 6.48 -12.65
C SER A 329 -21.91 4.99 -12.57
N PRO A 330 -23.19 4.56 -12.56
CA PRO A 330 -23.50 3.15 -12.54
C PRO A 330 -22.89 2.51 -13.78
N SER A 331 -21.84 1.71 -13.59
CA SER A 331 -21.39 0.78 -14.62
C SER A 331 -22.56 -0.15 -14.88
N GLY A 332 -22.93 -0.28 -16.15
CA GLY A 332 -24.08 -1.07 -16.56
C GLY A 332 -24.02 -2.45 -15.91
N ALA A 333 -25.01 -2.76 -15.08
CA ALA A 333 -25.34 -4.12 -14.75
C ALA A 333 -25.72 -4.81 -16.07
N ASN A 334 -24.73 -5.35 -16.77
CA ASN A 334 -24.99 -6.32 -17.81
C ASN A 334 -25.44 -7.60 -17.10
N GLY A 335 -26.75 -7.82 -17.18
CA GLY A 335 -27.38 -9.02 -16.69
C GLY A 335 -26.88 -10.28 -17.39
N ALA A 336 -26.78 -11.35 -16.61
CA ALA A 336 -27.38 -12.65 -16.88
C ALA A 336 -27.58 -13.33 -15.53
#